data_AF-A0A971BVK4-F1
#
_entry.id   AF-A0A971BVK4-F1
#
_cell.length_a   1.000
_cell.length_b   1.000
_cell.length_c   1.000
_cell.angle_alpha   90.00
_cell.angle_beta   90.00
_cell.angle_gamma   90.00
#
_symmetry.space_group_name_H-M   'P 1'
#
loop_
_entity.id
_entity.type
_entity.pdbx_description
1 polymer ?
#
loop_
_entity_poly.entity_id
_entity_poly.type
_entity_poly.pdbx_seq_one_letter_code
_entity_poly.pdbx_strand_id
1 'polypeptide(L)'
;MKRHCQQRLPDGSFCRAAPLKDSEFCLFHSPEHKAEVAEARKLGGLRRRREVAVAGAYDFGGLSTVGDIRRLLEVAVLDTLSLDNSIARARTLAYLAQTALKALQLGEMEERLAALESAVLDREPSPAYDFDLDLDPLDDDVKELLP
;
A
#
# COMPACT_ATOMS: atom_id res chain seq x y z
N MET A 1 2.90 -7.07 39.47
CA MET A 1 2.61 -5.62 39.48
C MET A 1 3.27 -5.00 38.25
N LYS A 2 2.54 -4.35 37.34
CA LYS A 2 3.13 -3.73 36.14
C LYS A 2 3.81 -2.41 36.55
N ARG A 3 5.13 -2.31 36.32
CA ARG A 3 5.90 -1.07 36.55
C ARG A 3 5.62 -0.07 35.43
N HIS A 4 5.59 1.21 35.76
CA HIS A 4 5.44 2.32 34.81
C HIS A 4 6.53 3.36 35.05
N CYS A 5 6.84 4.14 34.02
CA CYS A 5 7.82 5.21 34.09
C CYS A 5 7.36 6.32 35.06
N GLN A 6 8.25 6.79 35.93
CA GLN A 6 7.93 7.81 36.94
C GLN A 6 7.95 9.25 36.41
N GLN A 7 8.17 9.48 35.13
CA GLN A 7 8.17 10.83 34.55
C GLN A 7 6.75 11.44 34.58
N ARG A 8 6.61 12.65 35.12
CA ARG A 8 5.41 13.48 34.96
C ARG A 8 5.40 14.19 33.61
N LEU A 9 4.29 14.06 32.90
CA LEU A 9 3.98 14.73 31.64
C LEU A 9 3.44 16.15 31.91
N PRO A 10 3.38 17.04 30.89
CA PRO A 10 2.86 18.41 31.06
C PRO A 10 1.40 18.49 31.54
N ASP A 11 0.60 17.46 31.29
CA ASP A 11 -0.79 17.33 31.75
C ASP A 11 -0.90 16.87 33.22
N GLY A 12 0.23 16.69 33.92
CA GLY A 12 0.31 16.22 35.30
C GLY A 12 0.20 14.70 35.46
N SER A 13 -0.06 13.96 34.39
CA SER A 13 -0.15 12.49 34.42
C SER A 13 1.24 11.84 34.36
N PHE A 14 1.35 10.58 34.80
CA PHE A 14 2.58 9.80 34.67
C PHE A 14 2.69 9.15 33.28
N CYS A 15 3.92 9.05 32.78
CA CYS A 15 4.21 8.32 31.56
C CYS A 15 3.79 6.84 31.69
N ARG A 16 2.94 6.38 30.77
CA ARG A 16 2.39 5.02 30.79
C ARG A 16 3.35 3.95 30.23
N ALA A 17 4.52 4.35 29.75
CA ALA A 17 5.53 3.43 29.21
C ALA A 17 6.14 2.56 30.32
N ALA A 18 6.55 1.34 29.96
CA ALA A 18 7.32 0.49 30.86
C ALA A 18 8.72 1.10 31.11
N PRO A 19 9.20 1.11 32.35
CA PRO A 19 10.56 1.55 32.66
C PRO A 19 11.58 0.49 32.22
N LEU A 20 12.84 0.90 32.08
CA LEU A 20 13.94 -0.03 31.80
C LEU A 20 14.17 -1.00 32.98
N LYS A 21 14.88 -2.10 32.72
CA LYS A 21 15.10 -3.17 33.70
C LYS A 21 15.69 -2.64 35.00
N ASP A 22 16.69 -1.78 34.90
CA ASP A 22 17.46 -1.23 36.02
C ASP A 22 17.24 0.29 36.21
N SER A 23 16.08 0.82 35.78
CA SER A 23 15.74 2.24 35.91
C SER A 23 14.28 2.44 36.36
N GLU A 24 13.98 3.62 36.89
CA GLU A 24 12.61 4.09 37.17
C GLU A 24 11.97 4.79 35.95
N PHE A 25 12.74 5.02 34.89
CA PHE A 25 12.31 5.70 33.68
C PHE A 25 12.29 4.79 32.45
N CYS A 26 11.45 5.11 31.48
CA CYS A 26 11.51 4.49 30.15
C CYS A 26 12.67 5.07 29.34
N LEU A 27 12.99 4.44 28.20
CA LEU A 27 14.09 4.88 27.33
C LEU A 27 14.04 6.40 27.02
N PHE A 28 12.85 6.95 26.73
CA PHE A 28 12.69 8.35 26.36
C PHE A 28 12.85 9.35 27.51
N HIS A 29 12.74 8.90 28.76
CA HIS A 29 12.83 9.75 29.95
C HIS A 29 14.02 9.41 30.85
N SER A 30 14.79 8.37 30.53
CA SER A 30 16.00 8.03 31.27
C SER A 30 17.06 9.12 31.11
N PRO A 31 17.60 9.68 32.21
CA PRO A 31 18.70 10.64 32.15
C PRO A 31 19.95 10.08 31.45
N GLU A 32 20.24 8.79 31.68
CA GLU A 32 21.42 8.10 31.16
C GLU A 32 21.37 7.94 29.64
N HIS A 33 20.18 7.71 29.08
CA HIS A 33 19.98 7.52 27.64
C HIS A 33 19.59 8.81 26.90
N LYS A 34 19.66 9.98 27.54
CA LYS A 34 19.26 11.26 26.90
C LYS A 34 20.01 11.53 25.60
N ALA A 35 21.32 11.29 25.57
CA ALA A 35 22.15 11.52 24.40
C ALA A 35 21.80 10.56 23.26
N GLU A 36 21.63 9.27 23.56
CA GLU A 36 21.26 8.23 22.59
C GLU A 36 19.88 8.50 21.97
N VAL A 37 18.90 8.88 22.78
CA VAL A 37 17.56 9.24 22.30
C VAL A 37 17.58 10.50 21.44
N ALA A 38 18.41 11.49 21.80
CA ALA A 38 18.56 12.71 21.00
C ALA A 38 19.17 12.40 19.63
N GLU A 39 20.21 11.56 19.58
CA GLU A 39 20.83 11.15 18.32
C GLU A 39 19.88 10.29 17.47
N ALA A 40 19.16 9.35 18.09
CA ALA A 40 18.15 8.56 17.39
C ALA A 40 17.04 9.43 16.78
N ARG A 41 16.57 10.47 17.49
CA ARG A 41 15.61 11.44 16.96
C ARG A 41 16.19 12.26 15.81
N LYS A 42 17.45 12.68 15.91
CA LYS A 42 18.15 13.43 14.86
C LYS A 42 18.30 12.59 13.60
N LEU A 43 18.72 11.33 13.73
CA LEU A 43 18.79 10.36 12.63
C LEU A 43 17.42 10.10 12.02
N GLY A 44 16.39 9.91 12.84
CA GLY A 44 15.00 9.78 12.37
C GLY A 44 14.53 11.01 11.60
N GLY A 45 14.86 12.22 12.07
CA GLY A 45 14.55 13.47 11.39
C GLY A 45 15.30 13.65 10.07
N LEU A 46 16.58 13.26 10.02
CA LEU A 46 17.37 13.23 8.79
C LEU A 46 16.77 12.27 7.75
N ARG A 47 16.38 11.07 8.18
CA ARG A 47 15.68 10.09 7.33
C ARG A 47 14.39 10.66 6.78
N ARG A 48 13.52 11.21 7.65
CA ARG A 48 12.25 11.81 7.23
C ARG A 48 12.44 12.94 6.22
N ARG A 49 13.41 13.84 6.44
CA ARG A 49 13.71 14.93 5.49
C ARG A 49 14.18 14.39 4.14
N ARG A 50 15.02 13.35 4.15
CA ARG A 50 15.48 12.71 2.90
C ARG A 50 14.30 12.06 2.17
N GLU A 51 13.43 11.35 2.87
CA GLU A 51 12.24 10.73 2.28
C GLU A 51 11.31 11.78 1.66
N VAL A 52 11.03 12.88 2.36
CA VAL A 52 10.23 14.00 1.85
C VAL A 52 10.89 14.65 0.64
N ALA A 53 12.21 14.86 0.68
CA ALA A 53 12.94 15.45 -0.44
C ALA A 53 12.94 14.54 -1.68
N VAL A 54 13.09 13.22 -1.50
CA VAL A 54 13.02 12.24 -2.58
C VAL A 54 11.60 12.18 -3.15
N ALA A 55 10.58 12.09 -2.29
CA ALA A 55 9.18 12.09 -2.73
C ALA A 55 8.84 13.36 -3.52
N GLY A 56 9.27 14.54 -3.05
CA GLY A 56 9.09 15.80 -3.75
C GLY A 56 9.87 15.90 -5.06
N ALA A 57 11.11 15.39 -5.12
CA ALA A 57 11.93 15.44 -6.32
C ALA A 57 11.37 14.58 -7.46
N TYR A 58 10.71 13.47 -7.13
CA TYR A 58 10.14 12.56 -8.11
C TYR A 58 8.62 12.74 -8.32
N ASP A 59 8.01 13.73 -7.65
CA ASP A 59 6.56 13.93 -7.58
C ASP A 59 5.82 12.62 -7.25
N PHE A 60 6.34 11.93 -6.23
CA PHE A 60 5.94 10.58 -5.89
C PHE A 60 5.07 10.60 -4.63
N GLY A 61 3.75 10.51 -4.83
CA GLY A 61 2.74 10.53 -3.76
C GLY A 61 2.50 9.16 -3.09
N GLY A 62 2.96 8.06 -3.67
CA GLY A 62 2.71 6.70 -3.18
C GLY A 62 2.73 5.66 -4.30
N LEU A 63 2.06 4.53 -4.10
CA LEU A 63 1.80 3.49 -5.13
C LEU A 63 0.32 3.10 -5.15
N SER A 64 -0.54 4.10 -4.91
CA SER A 64 -1.98 3.91 -4.77
C SER A 64 -2.71 3.79 -6.10
N THR A 65 -2.14 4.33 -7.18
CA THR A 65 -2.76 4.35 -8.50
C THR A 65 -1.83 3.80 -9.57
N VAL A 66 -2.39 3.40 -10.71
CA VAL A 66 -1.62 3.05 -11.91
C VAL A 66 -0.72 4.21 -12.35
N GLY A 67 -1.17 5.45 -12.20
CA GLY A 67 -0.38 6.66 -12.48
C GLY A 67 0.88 6.74 -11.61
N ASP A 68 0.74 6.51 -10.30
CA ASP A 68 1.85 6.50 -9.35
C ASP A 68 2.90 5.43 -9.69
N ILE A 69 2.43 4.23 -10.06
CA ILE A 69 3.29 3.11 -10.46
C ILE A 69 4.04 3.44 -11.76
N ARG A 70 3.36 4.05 -12.74
CA ARG A 70 4.00 4.50 -13.99
C ARG A 70 5.10 5.51 -13.72
N ARG A 71 4.85 6.47 -12.82
CA ARG A 71 5.86 7.46 -12.44
C ARG A 71 7.11 6.82 -11.83
N LEU A 72 6.95 5.84 -10.94
CA LEU A 72 8.07 5.07 -10.41
C LEU A 72 8.86 4.34 -11.51
N LEU A 73 8.16 3.72 -12.45
CA LEU A 73 8.78 2.99 -13.56
C LEU A 73 9.58 3.92 -14.47
N GLU A 74 9.08 5.12 -14.77
CA GLU A 74 9.82 6.13 -15.54
C GLU A 74 11.15 6.50 -14.87
N VAL A 75 11.11 6.78 -13.57
CA VAL A 75 12.30 7.10 -12.78
C VAL A 75 13.27 5.93 -12.78
N ALA A 76 12.79 4.72 -12.51
CA ALA A 76 13.62 3.52 -12.50
C ALA A 76 14.27 3.24 -13.86
N VAL A 77 13.58 3.51 -14.97
CA VAL A 77 14.14 3.39 -16.32
C VAL A 77 15.25 4.42 -16.55
N LEU A 78 15.03 5.69 -16.21
CA LEU A 78 16.04 6.74 -16.36
C LEU A 78 17.29 6.45 -15.52
N ASP A 79 17.10 6.06 -14.26
CA ASP A 79 18.21 5.69 -13.36
C ASP A 79 18.97 4.48 -13.91
N THR A 80 18.26 3.44 -14.37
CA THR A 80 18.88 2.25 -14.95
C THR A 80 19.64 2.57 -16.25
N LEU A 81 19.12 3.48 -17.07
CA LEU A 81 19.80 3.93 -18.30
C LEU A 81 21.09 4.70 -18.01
N SER A 82 21.16 5.38 -16.86
CA SER A 82 22.36 6.13 -16.43
C SER A 82 23.53 5.24 -15.99
N LEU A 83 23.28 3.95 -15.71
CA LEU A 83 24.31 2.98 -15.35
C LEU A 83 25.15 2.54 -16.56
N ASP A 84 26.38 2.09 -16.28
CA ASP A 84 27.27 1.50 -17.28
C ASP A 84 26.61 0.30 -17.98
N ASN A 85 26.93 0.15 -19.27
CA ASN A 85 26.35 -0.91 -20.07
C ASN A 85 26.78 -2.30 -19.56
N SER A 86 25.79 -3.14 -19.27
CA SER A 86 25.99 -4.50 -18.78
C SER A 86 24.78 -5.37 -19.11
N ILE A 87 24.97 -6.69 -19.06
CA ILE A 87 23.87 -7.66 -19.20
C ILE A 87 22.83 -7.47 -18.09
N ALA A 88 23.28 -7.14 -16.87
CA ALA A 88 22.39 -6.86 -15.75
C ALA A 88 21.48 -5.65 -16.05
N ARG A 89 22.06 -4.55 -16.53
CA ARG A 89 21.30 -3.36 -16.97
C ARG A 89 20.27 -3.71 -18.04
N ALA A 90 20.66 -4.44 -19.08
CA ALA A 90 19.75 -4.84 -20.16
C ALA A 90 18.57 -5.70 -19.64
N ARG A 91 18.84 -6.64 -18.73
CA ARG A 91 17.79 -7.46 -18.10
C ARG A 91 16.85 -6.63 -17.23
N THR A 92 17.38 -5.71 -16.43
CA THR A 92 16.57 -4.79 -15.63
C THR A 92 15.65 -3.95 -16.52
N LEU A 93 16.17 -3.38 -17.61
CA LEU A 93 15.36 -2.62 -18.56
C LEU A 93 14.25 -3.46 -19.20
N ALA A 94 14.55 -4.71 -19.59
CA ALA A 94 13.55 -5.62 -20.13
C ALA A 94 12.44 -5.95 -19.11
N TYR A 95 12.79 -6.10 -17.83
CA TYR A 95 11.83 -6.32 -16.76
C TYR A 95 10.97 -5.07 -16.47
N LEU A 96 11.59 -3.89 -16.43
CA LEU A 96 10.87 -2.62 -16.27
C LEU A 96 9.90 -2.38 -17.43
N ALA A 97 10.31 -2.66 -18.67
CA ALA A 97 9.46 -2.55 -19.85
C ALA A 97 8.24 -3.48 -19.79
N GLN A 98 8.42 -4.74 -19.39
CA GLN A 98 7.32 -5.69 -19.18
C GLN A 98 6.36 -5.22 -18.09
N THR A 99 6.90 -4.64 -17.01
CA THR A 99 6.09 -4.12 -15.90
C THR A 99 5.31 -2.88 -16.34
N ALA A 100 5.92 -1.99 -17.13
CA ALA A 100 5.26 -0.82 -17.71
C ALA A 100 4.12 -1.22 -18.66
N LEU A 101 4.31 -2.25 -19.48
CA LEU A 101 3.26 -2.75 -20.36
C LEU A 101 2.03 -3.21 -19.55
N LYS A 102 2.25 -3.94 -18.44
CA LYS A 102 1.15 -4.36 -17.55
C LYS A 102 0.45 -3.18 -16.89
N ALA A 103 1.20 -2.17 -16.43
CA ALA A 103 0.61 -0.97 -15.86
C ALA A 103 -0.25 -0.22 -16.88
N LEU A 104 0.19 -0.11 -18.14
CA LEU A 104 -0.61 0.49 -19.22
C LEU A 104 -1.91 -0.30 -19.47
N GLN A 105 -1.82 -1.62 -19.54
CA GLN A 105 -2.99 -2.48 -19.74
C GLN A 105 -4.01 -2.32 -18.60
N LEU A 106 -3.54 -2.31 -17.35
CA LEU A 106 -4.43 -2.12 -16.19
C LEU A 106 -5.10 -0.74 -16.21
N GLY A 107 -4.37 0.32 -16.55
CA GLY A 107 -4.95 1.65 -16.66
C GLY A 107 -6.02 1.75 -17.75
N GLU A 108 -5.79 1.15 -18.92
CA GLU A 108 -6.81 1.09 -19.99
C GLU A 108 -8.05 0.29 -19.54
N MET A 109 -7.84 -0.81 -18.81
CA MET A 109 -8.95 -1.60 -18.26
C MET A 109 -9.75 -0.82 -17.22
N GLU A 110 -9.09 -0.09 -16.31
CA GLU A 110 -9.75 0.80 -15.34
C GLU A 110 -10.58 1.89 -16.02
N GLU A 111 -10.05 2.53 -17.06
CA GLU A 111 -10.77 3.56 -17.82
C GLU A 111 -12.01 2.99 -18.52
N ARG A 112 -11.86 1.83 -19.17
CA ARG A 112 -12.97 1.14 -19.83
C ARG A 112 -14.04 0.67 -18.86
N LEU A 113 -13.63 0.16 -17.69
CA LEU A 113 -14.57 -0.22 -16.63
C LEU A 113 -15.33 1.00 -16.12
N ALA A 114 -14.65 2.10 -15.82
CA ALA A 114 -15.31 3.32 -15.36
C ALA A 114 -16.32 3.86 -16.39
N ALA A 115 -16.00 3.80 -17.68
CA ALA A 115 -16.92 4.18 -18.75
C ALA A 115 -18.16 3.27 -18.81
N LEU A 116 -17.98 1.96 -18.65
CA LEU A 116 -19.08 0.99 -18.60
C LEU A 116 -19.94 1.19 -17.35
N GLU A 117 -19.32 1.37 -16.20
CA GLU A 117 -20.02 1.61 -14.93
C GLU A 117 -20.85 2.89 -15.00
N SER A 118 -20.32 3.98 -15.57
CA SER A 118 -21.09 5.20 -15.80
C SER A 118 -22.29 4.96 -16.72
N ALA A 119 -22.09 4.27 -17.85
CA ALA A 119 -23.15 3.98 -18.79
C ALA A 119 -24.25 3.09 -18.19
N VAL A 120 -23.90 2.17 -17.29
CA VAL A 120 -24.87 1.32 -16.57
C VAL A 120 -25.64 2.12 -15.53
N LEU A 121 -24.99 3.03 -14.80
CA LEU A 121 -25.65 3.89 -13.81
C LEU A 121 -26.63 4.88 -14.45
N ASP A 122 -26.28 5.41 -15.63
CA ASP A 122 -27.11 6.38 -16.37
C ASP A 122 -28.28 5.71 -17.12
N ARG A 123 -28.27 4.38 -17.22
CA ARG A 123 -29.37 3.62 -17.82
C ARG A 123 -30.53 3.56 -16.83
N GLU A 124 -31.70 4.04 -17.23
CA GLU A 124 -32.93 3.75 -16.48
C GLU A 124 -33.07 2.24 -16.30
N PRO A 125 -33.42 1.75 -15.10
CA PRO A 125 -33.62 0.33 -14.88
C PRO A 125 -34.62 -0.14 -15.94
N SER A 126 -34.18 -1.11 -16.76
CA SER A 126 -35.08 -1.74 -17.72
C SER A 126 -36.35 -2.14 -16.96
N PRO A 127 -37.55 -1.90 -17.52
CA PRO A 127 -38.74 -2.53 -16.97
C PRO A 127 -38.43 -4.01 -16.85
N ALA A 128 -38.75 -4.58 -15.68
CA ALA A 128 -38.34 -5.90 -15.21
C ALA A 128 -38.17 -6.87 -16.39
N TYR A 129 -36.93 -7.29 -16.65
CA TYR A 129 -36.74 -8.46 -17.51
C TYR A 129 -37.40 -9.62 -16.75
N ASP A 130 -38.55 -10.04 -17.26
CA ASP A 130 -39.17 -11.31 -16.95
C ASP A 130 -38.18 -12.36 -17.46
N PHE A 131 -37.29 -12.79 -16.57
CA PHE A 131 -36.35 -13.85 -16.85
C PHE A 131 -37.19 -15.13 -16.77
N ASP A 132 -37.94 -15.44 -17.83
CA ASP A 132 -38.49 -16.77 -18.10
C ASP A 132 -37.29 -17.69 -18.35
N LEU A 133 -36.58 -18.00 -17.27
CA LEU A 133 -35.85 -19.24 -17.15
C LEU A 133 -36.95 -20.31 -17.18
N ASP A 134 -37.27 -20.78 -18.37
CA ASP A 134 -37.83 -22.11 -18.59
C ASP A 134 -36.80 -23.13 -18.07
N LEU A 135 -36.67 -23.16 -16.73
CA LEU A 135 -36.13 -24.28 -16.02
C LEU A 135 -37.19 -25.35 -16.19
N ASP A 136 -37.07 -26.11 -17.28
CA ASP A 136 -37.71 -27.42 -17.36
C ASP A 136 -37.43 -28.10 -16.02
N PRO A 137 -38.47 -28.46 -15.25
CA PRO A 137 -38.28 -29.21 -14.03
C PRO A 137 -37.44 -30.42 -14.42
N LEU A 138 -36.26 -30.57 -13.79
CA LEU A 138 -35.54 -31.82 -13.90
C LEU A 138 -36.55 -32.89 -13.53
N ASP A 139 -36.92 -33.74 -14.50
CA ASP A 139 -37.81 -34.86 -14.25
C ASP A 139 -37.23 -35.61 -13.05
N ASP A 140 -37.89 -35.49 -11.91
CA ASP A 140 -37.66 -36.25 -10.69
C ASP A 140 -38.15 -37.68 -10.93
N ASP A 141 -37.65 -38.32 -11.99
CA ASP A 141 -37.64 -39.76 -12.15
C ASP A 141 -36.65 -40.33 -11.13
N VAL A 142 -37.03 -40.19 -9.86
CA VAL A 142 -36.61 -41.08 -8.79
C VAL A 142 -37.10 -42.45 -9.22
N LYS A 143 -36.26 -43.16 -9.98
CA LYS A 143 -36.40 -44.60 -10.19
C LYS A 143 -36.44 -45.21 -8.80
N GLU A 144 -37.65 -45.55 -8.35
CA GLU A 144 -37.86 -46.43 -7.23
C GLU A 144 -37.07 -47.71 -7.49
N LEU A 145 -35.91 -47.81 -6.84
CA LEU A 145 -35.22 -49.07 -6.64
C LEU A 145 -36.08 -49.88 -5.67
N LEU A 146 -37.08 -50.56 -6.20
CA LEU A 146 -37.79 -51.61 -5.48
C LEU A 146 -36.92 -52.88 -5.44
N PRO A 147 -36.97 -53.63 -4.32
CA PRO A 147 -35.95 -54.58 -3.86
C PRO A 147 -35.87 -55.89 -4.67
#